data_AF-A0A2H0U481-F1
#
_entry.id   AF-A0A2H0U481-F1
#
_cell.length_a   1.000
_cell.length_b   1.000
_cell.length_c   1.000
_cell.angle_alpha   90.00
_cell.angle_beta   90.00
_cell.angle_gamma   90.00
#
_symmetry.space_group_name_H-M   'P 1'
#
loop_
_entity.id
_entity.type
_entity.pdbx_description
1 polymer ?
#
loop_
_entity_poly.entity_id
_entity_poly.type
_entity_poly.pdbx_seq_one_letter_code
_entity_poly.pdbx_strand_id
1 'polypeptide(L)'
;MMNKQKLREELKQSMLAKDELKTSVLRMLLSAINYYEIQKGTVLWQKASSPASEAQTGEDNHYEANETDILHVIQSQAKQRKDSISEFEKAARFELADKEKKELEILSTYLPKQMSEKEVKKLVDEAVSQTGALTMADMGKVMGALMPKVKGKADGALVSNLVKQALSS
;
A
#
# COMPACT_ATOMS: atom_id res chain seq x y z
N MET A 1 -10.94 12.77 -3.92
CA MET A 1 -10.69 11.34 -3.63
C MET A 1 -9.74 10.78 -4.68
N MET A 2 -8.86 9.87 -4.30
CA MET A 2 -7.86 9.30 -5.21
C MET A 2 -8.50 8.17 -6.03
N ASN A 3 -8.44 8.25 -7.35
CA ASN A 3 -8.93 7.20 -8.24
C ASN A 3 -8.04 7.06 -9.47
N LYS A 4 -8.22 5.95 -10.20
CA LYS A 4 -7.40 5.60 -11.38
C LYS A 4 -7.54 6.64 -12.49
N GLN A 5 -8.72 7.22 -12.68
CA GLN A 5 -8.96 8.27 -13.65
C GLN A 5 -8.13 9.53 -13.37
N LYS A 6 -8.06 9.96 -12.10
CA LYS A 6 -7.24 11.10 -11.68
C LYS A 6 -5.75 10.85 -11.95
N LEU A 7 -5.24 9.66 -11.67
CA LEU A 7 -3.84 9.30 -11.98
C LEU A 7 -3.55 9.30 -13.49
N ARG A 8 -4.51 8.88 -14.32
CA ARG A 8 -4.39 8.96 -15.79
C ARG A 8 -4.37 10.40 -16.28
N GLU A 9 -5.19 11.27 -15.71
CA GLU A 9 -5.17 12.70 -16.06
C GLU A 9 -3.86 13.36 -15.62
N GLU A 10 -3.38 13.07 -14.41
CA GLU A 10 -2.05 13.53 -13.95
C GLU A 10 -0.91 13.07 -14.86
N LEU A 11 -0.98 11.84 -15.38
CA LEU A 11 0.00 11.33 -16.35
C LEU A 11 -0.07 12.12 -17.67
N LYS A 12 -1.27 12.41 -18.16
CA LYS A 12 -1.45 13.23 -19.36
C LYS A 12 -0.85 14.63 -19.13
N GLN A 13 -1.13 15.24 -17.98
CA GLN A 13 -0.58 16.56 -17.63
C GLN A 13 0.95 16.53 -17.48
N SER A 14 1.54 15.49 -16.88
CA SER A 14 2.99 15.37 -16.78
C SER A 14 3.66 15.24 -18.15
N MET A 15 3.03 14.52 -19.09
CA MET A 15 3.49 14.41 -20.47
C MET A 15 3.44 15.75 -21.21
N LEU A 16 2.36 16.52 -21.04
CA LEU A 16 2.22 17.86 -21.63
C LEU A 16 3.24 18.84 -21.04
N ALA A 17 3.48 18.76 -19.73
CA ALA A 17 4.48 19.56 -19.02
C ALA A 17 5.93 19.12 -19.29
N LYS A 18 6.14 18.01 -20.03
CA LYS A 18 7.45 17.39 -20.25
C LYS A 18 8.19 17.04 -18.95
N ASP A 19 7.45 16.74 -17.89
CA ASP A 19 8.01 16.21 -16.65
C ASP A 19 8.27 14.71 -16.83
N GLU A 20 9.47 14.38 -17.30
CA GLU A 20 9.87 13.01 -17.62
C GLU A 20 9.85 12.10 -16.39
N LEU A 21 10.28 12.61 -15.23
CA LEU A 21 10.35 11.86 -14.00
C LEU A 21 8.94 11.50 -13.51
N LYS A 22 8.05 12.49 -13.38
CA LYS A 22 6.65 12.26 -12.97
C LYS A 22 5.93 11.36 -13.95
N THR A 23 6.19 11.53 -15.25
CA THR A 23 5.64 10.66 -16.29
C THR A 23 6.07 9.20 -16.11
N SER A 24 7.36 8.96 -15.87
CA SER A 24 7.88 7.62 -15.61
C SER A 24 7.23 6.99 -14.37
N VAL A 25 7.21 7.73 -13.25
CA VAL A 25 6.63 7.28 -11.98
C VAL A 25 5.14 6.94 -12.14
N LEU A 26 4.36 7.81 -12.80
CA LEU A 26 2.92 7.59 -12.98
C LEU A 26 2.62 6.41 -13.91
N ARG A 27 3.44 6.17 -14.94
CA ARG A 27 3.32 4.96 -15.80
C ARG A 27 3.58 3.69 -15.00
N MET A 28 4.65 3.67 -14.21
CA MET A 28 4.97 2.53 -13.35
C MET A 28 3.87 2.29 -12.31
N LEU A 29 3.35 3.36 -11.69
CA LEU A 29 2.27 3.27 -10.72
C LEU A 29 0.98 2.72 -11.35
N LEU A 30 0.57 3.21 -12.51
CA LEU A 30 -0.60 2.70 -13.22
C LEU A 30 -0.44 1.23 -13.63
N SER A 31 0.77 0.83 -14.02
CA SER A 31 1.09 -0.58 -14.28
C SER A 31 0.94 -1.43 -13.01
N ALA A 32 1.47 -0.97 -11.88
CA ALA A 32 1.33 -1.65 -10.60
C ALA A 32 -0.14 -1.79 -10.16
N ILE A 33 -0.97 -0.77 -10.41
CA ILE A 33 -2.42 -0.82 -10.15
C ILE A 33 -3.09 -1.88 -11.04
N ASN A 34 -2.80 -1.88 -12.34
CA ASN A 34 -3.36 -2.90 -13.25
C ASN A 34 -2.94 -4.32 -12.83
N TYR A 35 -1.68 -4.49 -12.41
CA TYR A 35 -1.20 -5.78 -11.91
C TYR A 35 -1.95 -6.21 -10.64
N TYR A 36 -2.15 -5.29 -9.70
CA TYR A 36 -2.95 -5.54 -8.50
C TYR A 36 -4.40 -5.93 -8.84
N GLU A 37 -5.01 -5.26 -9.81
CA GLU A 37 -6.35 -5.56 -10.29
C GLU A 37 -6.46 -6.98 -10.83
N ILE A 38 -5.52 -7.40 -11.67
CA ILE A 38 -5.45 -8.76 -12.21
C ILE A 38 -5.29 -9.79 -11.09
N GLN A 39 -4.38 -9.54 -10.14
CA GLN A 39 -4.16 -10.45 -9.02
C GLN A 39 -5.41 -10.60 -8.15
N LYS A 40 -6.03 -9.48 -7.78
CA LYS A 40 -7.22 -9.48 -6.93
C LYS A 40 -8.43 -10.07 -7.64
N GLY A 41 -8.62 -9.75 -8.91
CA GLY A 41 -9.65 -10.38 -9.76
C GLY A 41 -9.49 -11.90 -9.81
N THR A 42 -8.25 -12.38 -10.01
CA THR A 42 -7.94 -13.82 -10.02
C THR A 42 -8.30 -14.49 -8.68
N VAL A 43 -7.93 -13.88 -7.54
CA VAL A 43 -8.25 -14.42 -6.21
C VAL A 43 -9.75 -14.44 -5.93
N LEU A 44 -10.48 -13.39 -6.33
CA LEU A 44 -11.93 -13.34 -6.18
C LEU A 44 -12.61 -14.41 -7.03
N TRP A 45 -12.17 -14.58 -8.28
CA TRP A 45 -12.67 -15.62 -9.15
C TRP A 45 -12.39 -17.03 -8.60
N GLN A 46 -11.19 -17.30 -8.08
CA GLN A 46 -10.86 -18.60 -7.46
C GLN A 46 -11.77 -18.90 -6.27
N LYS A 47 -12.05 -17.91 -5.42
CA LYS A 47 -12.98 -18.06 -4.28
C LYS A 47 -14.41 -18.35 -4.74
N ALA A 48 -14.86 -17.68 -5.80
CA ALA A 48 -16.18 -17.86 -6.39
C ALA A 48 -16.32 -19.16 -7.22
N SER A 49 -15.20 -19.77 -7.64
CA SER A 49 -15.17 -21.00 -8.46
C SER A 49 -14.84 -22.26 -7.65
N SER A 50 -14.81 -22.15 -6.31
CA SER A 50 -14.64 -23.28 -5.40
C SER A 50 -15.85 -24.23 -5.52
N PRO A 51 -15.71 -25.57 -5.38
CA PRO A 51 -16.75 -26.56 -5.72
C PRO A 51 -18.08 -26.49 -4.94
N ALA A 52 -18.26 -25.47 -4.08
CA ALA A 52 -19.49 -25.18 -3.36
C ALA A 52 -20.37 -24.09 -4.01
N SER A 53 -19.95 -23.47 -5.11
CA SER A 53 -20.74 -22.49 -5.87
C SER A 53 -20.83 -22.86 -7.34
N GLU A 54 -22.05 -22.89 -7.86
CA GLU A 54 -22.35 -23.12 -9.28
C GLU A 54 -21.56 -22.12 -10.14
N ALA A 55 -20.62 -22.65 -10.93
CA ALA A 55 -19.68 -21.84 -11.68
C ALA A 55 -20.41 -21.02 -12.75
N GLN A 56 -20.49 -19.71 -12.53
CA GLN A 56 -20.85 -18.75 -13.57
C GLN A 56 -19.63 -18.55 -14.48
N THR A 57 -19.59 -19.25 -15.61
CA THR A 57 -18.66 -18.99 -16.71
C THR A 57 -19.02 -17.66 -17.38
N GLY A 58 -18.55 -16.55 -16.81
CA GLY A 58 -18.64 -15.21 -17.39
C GLY A 58 -17.25 -14.71 -17.79
N GLU A 59 -17.11 -14.26 -19.04
CA GLU A 59 -15.84 -13.94 -19.72
C GLU A 59 -15.10 -12.69 -19.23
N ASP A 60 -15.55 -11.96 -18.20
CA ASP A 60 -14.86 -10.76 -17.71
C ASP A 60 -14.70 -10.74 -16.19
N ASN A 61 -13.63 -11.37 -15.68
CA ASN A 61 -13.18 -11.23 -14.28
C ASN A 61 -12.35 -9.96 -14.06
N HIS A 62 -12.76 -8.83 -14.66
CA HIS A 62 -12.03 -7.58 -14.53
C HIS A 62 -12.39 -6.90 -13.20
N TYR A 63 -11.51 -7.03 -12.21
CA TYR A 63 -11.62 -6.29 -10.96
C TYR A 63 -11.10 -4.85 -11.14
N GLU A 64 -11.87 -3.85 -10.75
CA GLU A 64 -11.42 -2.46 -10.71
C GLU A 64 -11.01 -2.05 -9.29
N ALA A 65 -9.80 -1.50 -9.15
CA ALA A 65 -9.28 -1.08 -7.85
C ALA A 65 -10.06 0.13 -7.30
N ASN A 66 -10.62 -0.02 -6.11
CA ASN A 66 -11.22 1.10 -5.39
C ASN A 66 -10.13 2.01 -4.78
N GLU A 67 -10.54 3.13 -4.17
CA GLU A 67 -9.61 4.09 -3.55
C GLU A 67 -8.70 3.46 -2.49
N THR A 68 -9.21 2.53 -1.67
CA THR A 68 -8.40 1.85 -0.65
C THR A 68 -7.31 1.01 -1.29
N ASP A 69 -7.64 0.32 -2.37
CA ASP A 69 -6.68 -0.52 -3.10
C ASP A 69 -5.61 0.32 -3.80
N ILE A 70 -6.01 1.44 -4.40
CA ILE A 70 -5.08 2.37 -5.02
C ILE A 70 -4.11 2.93 -3.98
N LEU A 71 -4.61 3.38 -2.82
CA LEU A 71 -3.75 3.83 -1.71
C LEU A 71 -2.79 2.72 -1.25
N HIS A 72 -3.28 1.49 -1.14
CA HIS A 72 -2.45 0.35 -0.79
C HIS A 72 -1.31 0.11 -1.80
N VAL A 73 -1.60 0.17 -3.09
CA VAL A 73 -0.58 0.03 -4.15
C VAL A 73 0.43 1.18 -4.08
N ILE A 74 -0.01 2.43 -3.92
CA ILE A 74 0.90 3.58 -3.80
C ILE A 74 1.80 3.43 -2.56
N GLN A 75 1.25 3.02 -1.42
CA GLN A 75 2.04 2.76 -0.20
C GLN A 75 3.09 1.67 -0.42
N SER A 76 2.72 0.59 -1.10
CA SER A 76 3.64 -0.50 -1.45
C SER A 76 4.78 -0.02 -2.35
N GLN A 77 4.47 0.76 -3.39
CA GLN A 77 5.48 1.38 -4.27
C GLN A 77 6.40 2.33 -3.50
N ALA A 78 5.84 3.19 -2.63
CA ALA A 78 6.62 4.10 -1.80
C ALA A 78 7.56 3.34 -0.84
N LYS A 79 7.11 2.22 -0.27
CA LYS A 79 7.94 1.34 0.56
C LYS A 79 9.08 0.73 -0.25
N GLN A 80 8.82 0.21 -1.44
CA GLN A 80 9.85 -0.33 -2.32
C GLN A 80 10.95 0.70 -2.59
N ARG A 81 10.58 1.96 -2.87
CA ARG A 81 11.56 3.06 -3.03
C ARG A 81 12.38 3.31 -1.76
N LYS A 82 11.74 3.35 -0.59
CA LYS A 82 12.45 3.49 0.71
C LYS A 82 13.45 2.38 0.96
N ASP A 83 13.07 1.14 0.68
CA ASP A 83 13.93 -0.02 0.85
C ASP A 83 15.13 0.06 -0.12
N SER A 84 14.88 0.37 -1.40
CA SER A 84 15.94 0.57 -2.40
C SER A 84 16.88 1.74 -2.08
N ILE A 85 16.37 2.86 -1.54
CA ILE A 85 17.21 3.97 -1.05
C ILE A 85 18.18 3.45 0.01
N SER A 86 17.68 2.72 1.02
CA SER A 86 18.50 2.18 2.09
C SER A 86 19.58 1.22 1.56
N GLU A 87 19.22 0.36 0.60
CA GLU A 87 20.16 -0.58 -0.01
C GLU A 87 21.23 0.12 -0.86
N PHE A 88 20.85 1.12 -1.66
CA PHE A 88 21.80 1.88 -2.47
C PHE A 88 22.76 2.72 -1.63
N GLU A 89 22.27 3.36 -0.55
CA GLU A 89 23.12 4.10 0.39
C GLU A 89 24.12 3.18 1.10
N LYS A 90 23.70 2.00 1.56
CA LYS A 90 24.59 0.98 2.13
C LYS A 90 25.66 0.52 1.13
N ALA A 91 25.31 0.46 -0.15
CA ALA A 91 26.23 0.10 -1.24
C ALA A 91 27.04 1.29 -1.77
N ALA A 92 26.97 2.47 -1.14
CA ALA A 92 27.59 3.73 -1.57
C ALA A 92 27.23 4.16 -3.02
N ARG A 93 26.06 3.75 -3.51
CA ARG A 93 25.51 4.12 -4.84
C ARG A 93 24.56 5.31 -4.73
N PHE A 94 25.07 6.45 -4.29
CA PHE A 94 24.26 7.63 -3.95
C PHE A 94 23.44 8.19 -5.13
N GLU A 95 23.98 8.14 -6.35
CA GLU A 95 23.24 8.54 -7.56
C GLU A 95 21.94 7.74 -7.76
N LEU A 96 21.96 6.44 -7.46
CA LEU A 96 20.76 5.60 -7.53
C LEU A 96 19.82 5.90 -6.37
N ALA A 97 20.35 6.09 -5.16
CA ALA A 97 19.54 6.48 -4.00
C ALA A 97 18.80 7.80 -4.24
N ASP A 98 19.46 8.79 -4.84
CA ASP A 98 18.86 10.10 -5.12
C ASP A 98 17.79 10.03 -6.21
N LYS A 99 17.95 9.14 -7.20
CA LYS A 99 16.88 8.84 -8.14
C LYS A 99 15.64 8.28 -7.43
N GLU A 100 15.83 7.28 -6.57
CA GLU A 100 14.74 6.65 -5.81
C GLU A 100 14.06 7.65 -4.86
N LYS A 101 14.83 8.57 -4.23
CA LYS A 101 14.28 9.66 -3.40
C LYS A 101 13.35 10.57 -4.18
N LYS A 102 13.75 11.00 -5.38
CA LYS A 102 12.90 11.85 -6.24
C LYS A 102 11.62 11.13 -6.67
N GLU A 103 11.71 9.84 -6.99
CA GLU A 103 10.51 9.03 -7.28
C GLU A 103 9.59 8.90 -6.06
N LEU A 104 10.17 8.68 -4.88
CA LEU A 104 9.44 8.59 -3.61
C LEU A 104 8.72 9.90 -3.27
N GLU A 105 9.35 11.05 -3.50
CA GLU A 105 8.73 12.37 -3.30
C GLU A 105 7.44 12.50 -4.11
N ILE A 106 7.48 12.12 -5.40
CA ILE A 106 6.32 12.16 -6.29
C ILE A 106 5.21 11.22 -5.78
N LEU A 107 5.54 9.96 -5.45
CA LEU A 107 4.57 9.01 -4.89
C LEU A 107 3.95 9.52 -3.59
N SER A 108 4.73 10.18 -2.75
CA SER A 108 4.30 10.70 -1.45
C SER A 108 3.25 11.83 -1.59
N THR A 109 3.22 12.55 -2.71
CA THR A 109 2.17 13.56 -2.99
C THR A 109 0.77 12.95 -3.13
N TYR A 110 0.69 11.65 -3.45
CA TYR A 110 -0.56 10.91 -3.61
C TYR A 110 -0.99 10.17 -2.34
N LEU A 111 -0.19 10.20 -1.29
CA LEU A 111 -0.47 9.56 -0.02
C LEU A 111 -0.90 10.59 1.04
N PRO A 112 -1.79 10.20 1.98
CA PRO A 112 -1.95 10.93 3.23
C PRO A 112 -0.60 11.04 3.97
N LYS A 113 -0.49 12.01 4.89
CA LYS A 113 0.68 12.13 5.77
C LYS A 113 1.00 10.78 6.41
N GLN A 114 2.15 10.23 6.06
CA GLN A 114 2.59 8.94 6.57
C GLN A 114 3.06 9.08 8.01
N MET A 115 2.67 8.12 8.85
CA MET A 115 3.10 8.01 10.24
C MET A 115 4.49 7.39 10.30
N SER A 116 5.32 7.88 11.21
CA SER A 116 6.57 7.25 11.57
C SER A 116 6.33 5.95 12.32
N GLU A 117 7.32 5.05 12.30
CA GLU A 117 7.27 3.80 13.07
C GLU A 117 6.99 4.04 14.57
N LYS A 118 7.56 5.10 15.15
CA LYS A 118 7.34 5.49 16.55
C LYS A 118 5.88 5.88 16.81
N GLU A 119 5.26 6.63 15.90
CA GLU A 119 3.84 7.01 16.01
C GLU A 119 2.93 5.78 15.86
N VAL A 120 3.26 4.87 14.93
CA VAL A 120 2.52 3.62 14.76
C VAL A 120 2.63 2.76 16.02
N LYS A 121 3.84 2.59 16.57
CA LYS A 121 4.06 1.83 17.80
C LYS A 121 3.26 2.37 18.98
N LYS A 122 3.26 3.70 19.16
CA LYS A 122 2.44 4.34 20.20
C LYS A 122 0.95 4.02 20.04
N LEU A 123 0.41 4.07 18.82
CA LEU A 123 -0.98 3.70 18.57
C LEU A 123 -1.26 2.22 18.79
N VAL A 124 -0.29 1.34 18.51
CA VAL A 124 -0.39 -0.10 18.82
C VAL A 124 -0.51 -0.30 20.33
N ASP A 125 0.38 0.31 21.12
CA ASP A 125 0.38 0.21 22.59
C ASP A 125 -0.96 0.74 23.17
N GLU A 126 -1.44 1.88 22.66
CA GLU A 126 -2.74 2.43 23.03
C GLU A 126 -3.90 1.47 22.66
N ALA A 127 -3.87 0.85 21.48
CA ALA A 127 -4.90 -0.08 21.04
C ALA A 127 -4.91 -1.37 21.86
N VAL A 128 -3.73 -1.90 22.21
CA VAL A 128 -3.58 -3.06 23.11
C VAL A 128 -4.16 -2.74 24.49
N SER A 129 -3.80 -1.59 25.06
CA SER A 129 -4.32 -1.14 26.35
C SER A 129 -5.84 -0.92 26.33
N GLN A 130 -6.37 -0.28 25.29
CA GLN A 130 -7.82 -0.03 25.14
C GLN A 130 -8.64 -1.30 24.99
N THR A 131 -8.09 -2.32 24.32
CA THR A 131 -8.79 -3.59 24.07
C THR A 131 -8.58 -4.63 25.17
N GLY A 132 -7.65 -4.38 26.10
CA GLY A 132 -7.25 -5.36 27.12
C GLY A 132 -6.67 -6.63 26.51
N ALA A 133 -6.11 -6.54 25.30
CA ALA A 133 -5.55 -7.69 24.59
C ALA A 133 -4.27 -8.17 25.27
N LEU A 134 -4.19 -9.48 25.50
CA LEU A 134 -3.04 -10.09 26.19
C LEU A 134 -2.31 -11.13 25.34
N THR A 135 -2.98 -11.66 24.32
CA THR A 135 -2.44 -12.78 23.54
C THR A 135 -2.65 -12.57 22.04
N MET A 136 -1.94 -13.38 21.24
CA MET A 136 -2.14 -13.44 19.80
C MET A 136 -3.58 -13.76 19.38
N ALA A 137 -4.39 -14.40 20.23
CA ALA A 137 -5.81 -14.64 19.96
C ALA A 137 -6.62 -13.33 19.91
N ASP A 138 -6.16 -12.28 20.58
CA ASP A 138 -6.80 -10.97 20.60
C ASP A 138 -6.36 -10.05 19.46
N MET A 139 -5.46 -10.52 18.58
CA MET A 139 -4.93 -9.70 17.48
C MET A 139 -6.04 -9.10 16.60
N GLY A 140 -7.12 -9.85 16.36
CA GLY A 140 -8.27 -9.34 15.61
C GLY A 140 -8.94 -8.13 16.26
N LYS A 141 -9.03 -8.11 17.60
CA LYS A 141 -9.61 -6.98 18.37
C LYS A 141 -8.71 -5.75 18.28
N VAL A 142 -7.40 -5.94 18.47
CA VAL A 142 -6.41 -4.85 18.38
C VAL A 142 -6.41 -4.25 16.97
N MET A 143 -6.38 -5.09 15.94
CA MET A 143 -6.43 -4.65 14.54
C MET A 143 -7.75 -3.91 14.24
N GLY A 144 -8.89 -4.38 14.77
CA GLY A 144 -10.18 -3.70 14.63
C GLY A 144 -10.18 -2.26 15.18
N ALA A 145 -9.58 -2.04 16.35
CA ALA A 145 -9.46 -0.72 16.97
C ALA A 145 -8.40 0.18 16.30
N LEU A 146 -7.33 -0.43 15.76
CA LEU A 146 -6.18 0.29 15.23
C LEU A 146 -6.37 0.72 13.77
N MET A 147 -6.93 -0.15 12.92
CA MET A 147 -7.04 0.06 11.47
C MET A 147 -7.70 1.40 11.08
N PRO A 148 -8.80 1.86 11.71
CA PRO A 148 -9.38 3.17 11.40
C PRO A 148 -8.42 4.35 11.59
N LYS A 149 -7.44 4.22 12.50
CA LYS A 149 -6.46 5.27 12.81
C LYS A 149 -5.28 5.26 11.85
N VAL A 150 -4.88 4.09 11.34
CA VAL A 150 -3.63 3.89 10.58
C VAL A 150 -3.83 3.59 9.08
N LYS A 151 -5.04 3.23 8.64
CA LYS A 151 -5.34 2.87 7.24
C LYS A 151 -4.93 4.00 6.28
N GLY A 152 -4.10 3.69 5.30
CA GLY A 152 -3.58 4.65 4.32
C GLY A 152 -2.52 5.63 4.86
N LYS A 153 -2.24 5.59 6.17
CA LYS A 153 -1.24 6.45 6.83
C LYS A 153 -0.02 5.67 7.32
N ALA A 154 -0.09 4.34 7.40
CA ALA A 154 1.04 3.48 7.75
C ALA A 154 1.07 2.23 6.85
N ASP A 155 2.23 1.60 6.78
CA ASP A 155 2.41 0.31 6.11
C ASP A 155 1.69 -0.80 6.88
N GLY A 156 0.79 -1.52 6.21
CA GLY A 156 -0.01 -2.56 6.85
C GLY A 156 0.83 -3.73 7.39
N ALA A 157 1.95 -4.05 6.72
CA ALA A 157 2.86 -5.09 7.19
C ALA A 157 3.60 -4.63 8.45
N LEU A 158 4.10 -3.39 8.49
CA LEU A 158 4.67 -2.79 9.69
C LEU A 158 3.68 -2.79 10.87
N VAL A 159 2.44 -2.34 10.64
CA VAL A 159 1.38 -2.34 11.67
C VAL A 159 1.15 -3.76 12.21
N SER A 160 0.97 -4.74 11.31
CA SER A 160 0.75 -6.14 11.69
C SER A 160 1.93 -6.71 12.49
N ASN A 161 3.16 -6.41 12.09
CA ASN A 161 4.36 -6.85 12.78
C ASN A 161 4.51 -6.22 14.18
N LEU A 162 4.24 -4.92 14.32
CA LEU A 162 4.28 -4.24 15.62
C LEU A 162 3.20 -4.78 16.58
N VAL A 163 1.99 -5.04 16.07
CA VAL A 163 0.92 -5.66 16.87
C VAL A 163 1.32 -7.08 17.30
N LYS A 164 1.89 -7.88 16.39
CA LYS A 164 2.40 -9.22 16.73
C LYS A 164 3.44 -9.14 17.84
N GLN A 165 4.43 -8.26 17.71
CA GLN A 165 5.47 -8.07 18.71
C GLN A 165 4.90 -7.67 20.08
N ALA A 166 3.91 -6.77 20.09
CA ALA A 166 3.26 -6.32 21.32
C ALA A 166 2.46 -7.43 22.03
N LEU A 167 1.88 -8.37 21.28
CA LEU A 167 1.03 -9.46 21.80
C LEU A 167 1.79 -10.80 22.01
N SER A 168 3.02 -10.91 21.51
CA SER A 168 3.91 -12.04 21.74
C SER A 168 4.93 -11.77 22.84
N SER A 169 4.86 -10.61 23.48
CA SER A 169 5.71 -10.21 24.61
C SER A 169 5.09 -10.65 25.94
#